data_AF-A0A938A2Q2-F1
#
_entry.id   AF-A0A938A2Q2-F1
#
_cell.length_a   1.000
_cell.length_b   1.000
_cell.length_c   1.000
_cell.angle_alpha   90.00
_cell.angle_beta   90.00
_cell.angle_gamma   90.00
#
_symmetry.space_group_name_H-M   'P 1'
#
loop_
_entity.id
_entity.type
_entity.pdbx_description
1 polymer ?
#
loop_
_entity_poly.entity_id
_entity_poly.type
_entity_poly.pdbx_seq_one_letter_code
_entity_poly.pdbx_strand_id
1 'polypeptide(L)' 'KYGEDARAVLDMLLEKYAEHGVGELSMPEALRTPPLSGLGNVSEIAGRFGGAGEMARAVATLQKMLYAQ' A
#
# COMPACT_ATOMS: atom_id res chain seq x y z
N LYS A 1 14.84 2.98 0.27
CA LYS A 1 14.32 2.20 1.42
C LYS A 1 13.34 1.11 0.97
N TYR A 2 12.65 1.31 -0.16
CA TYR A 2 11.89 0.28 -0.87
C TYR A 2 12.38 0.22 -2.33
N GLY A 3 12.28 -0.94 -2.99
CA GLY A 3 12.54 -1.07 -4.43
C GLY A 3 11.45 -0.39 -5.26
N GLU A 4 11.66 -0.28 -6.57
CA GLU A 4 10.71 0.37 -7.50
C GLU A 4 9.32 -0.27 -7.42
N ASP A 5 9.24 -1.59 -7.31
CA ASP A 5 7.98 -2.33 -7.21
C ASP A 5 7.15 -2.00 -5.97
N ALA A 6 7.80 -1.84 -4.82
CA ALA A 6 7.12 -1.48 -3.58
C ALA A 6 6.70 0.00 -3.57
N ARG A 7 7.46 0.86 -4.25
CA ARG A 7 7.10 2.26 -4.41
C ARG A 7 5.85 2.42 -5.28
N ALA A 8 5.78 1.69 -6.39
CA ALA A 8 4.60 1.68 -7.25
C ALA A 8 3.33 1.27 -6.48
N VAL A 9 3.42 0.27 -5.59
CA VAL A 9 2.30 -0.13 -4.73
C VAL A 9 1.87 1.01 -3.78
N LEU A 10 2.83 1.73 -3.17
CA LEU A 10 2.53 2.87 -2.30
C LEU A 10 1.90 4.04 -3.06
N ASP A 11 2.36 4.31 -4.28
CA ASP A 11 1.82 5.37 -5.13
C ASP A 11 0.36 5.07 -5.52
N MET A 12 0.06 3.81 -5.89
CA MET A 12 -1.32 3.38 -6.16
C MET A 12 -2.22 3.47 -4.92
N LEU A 13 -1.69 3.16 -3.73
CA LEU A 13 -2.42 3.32 -2.47
C LEU A 13 -2.71 4.81 -2.18
N LEU A 14 -1.78 5.70 -2.50
CA LEU A 14 -1.95 7.16 -2.37
C LEU A 14 -3.00 7.71 -3.33
N GLU A 15 -2.95 7.32 -4.61
CA GLU A 15 -3.96 7.72 -5.59
C GLU A 15 -5.35 7.29 -5.14
N LYS A 16 -5.47 6.05 -4.70
CA LYS A 16 -6.74 5.51 -4.21
C LYS A 16 -7.26 6.25 -2.97
N TYR A 17 -6.36 6.57 -2.03
CA TYR A 17 -6.68 7.42 -0.88
C TYR A 17 -7.14 8.83 -1.30
N ALA A 18 -6.49 9.43 -2.29
CA ALA A 18 -6.84 10.77 -2.76
C ALA A 18 -8.24 10.80 -3.43
N GLU A 19 -8.62 9.73 -4.12
CA GLU A 19 -9.91 9.63 -4.81
C GLU A 19 -11.08 9.27 -3.87
N HIS A 20 -10.87 8.38 -2.92
CA HIS A 20 -11.95 7.74 -2.16
C HIS A 20 -11.84 7.96 -0.63
N GLY A 21 -10.75 8.54 -0.16
CA GLY A 21 -10.53 8.91 1.23
C GLY A 21 -9.91 7.82 2.12
N VAL A 22 -9.93 8.10 3.42
CA VAL A 22 -9.21 7.37 4.48
C VAL A 22 -9.52 5.88 4.58
N GLY A 23 -10.72 5.44 4.17
CA GLY A 23 -11.12 4.04 4.21
C GLY A 23 -10.27 3.13 3.31
N GLU A 24 -9.67 3.70 2.26
CA GLU A 24 -8.97 2.92 1.23
C GLU A 24 -7.57 2.44 1.60
N LEU A 25 -7.00 2.89 2.73
CA LEU A 25 -5.71 2.40 3.24
C LEU A 25 -5.88 1.25 4.26
N SER A 26 -7.08 0.67 4.36
CA SER A 26 -7.34 -0.48 5.23
C SER A 26 -6.68 -1.74 4.67
N MET A 27 -5.63 -2.21 5.30
CA MET A 27 -4.91 -3.43 4.91
C MET A 27 -5.49 -4.65 5.64
N PRO A 28 -5.65 -5.81 4.97
CA PRO A 28 -5.21 -6.10 3.59
C PRO A 28 -6.25 -5.80 2.50
N GLU A 29 -7.43 -5.27 2.84
CA GLU A 29 -8.55 -5.05 1.91
C GLU A 29 -8.18 -4.16 0.73
N ALA A 30 -7.39 -3.11 0.98
CA ALA A 30 -6.86 -2.19 -0.02
C ALA A 30 -6.10 -2.90 -1.15
N LEU A 31 -5.41 -4.00 -0.85
CA LEU A 31 -4.66 -4.77 -1.85
C LEU A 31 -5.55 -5.68 -2.69
N ARG A 32 -6.77 -5.97 -2.23
CA ARG A 32 -7.73 -6.83 -2.93
C ARG A 32 -8.58 -6.06 -3.94
N THR A 33 -8.47 -4.74 -3.97
CA THR A 33 -9.17 -3.90 -4.93
C THR A 33 -8.30 -3.59 -6.15
N PRO A 34 -8.87 -3.51 -7.36
CA PRO A 34 -8.15 -2.99 -8.52
C PRO A 34 -7.66 -1.54 -8.27
N PRO A 35 -6.52 -1.15 -8.86
CA PRO A 35 -5.64 -1.96 -9.71
C PRO A 35 -4.63 -2.80 -8.91
N LEU A 36 -4.58 -2.66 -7.58
CA LEU A 36 -3.64 -3.37 -6.70
C LEU A 36 -3.79 -4.89 -6.75
N SER A 37 -5.01 -5.40 -6.84
CA SER A 37 -5.25 -6.84 -6.99
C SER A 37 -4.72 -7.42 -8.31
N GLY A 38 -4.43 -6.58 -9.30
CA GLY A 38 -3.77 -6.97 -10.54
C GLY A 38 -2.26 -7.22 -10.40
N LEU A 39 -1.66 -6.80 -9.28
CA LEU A 39 -0.22 -6.98 -9.00
C LEU A 39 0.12 -8.36 -8.40
N GLY A 40 -0.90 -9.14 -8.06
CA GLY A 40 -0.78 -10.45 -7.43
C GLY A 40 -1.61 -10.55 -6.15
N ASN A 41 -1.46 -11.67 -5.46
CA ASN A 41 -2.06 -11.85 -4.15
C ASN A 41 -1.33 -11.04 -3.07
N VAL A 42 -1.95 -10.92 -1.89
CA VAL A 42 -1.41 -10.13 -0.76
C VAL A 42 0.01 -10.55 -0.38
N SER A 43 0.33 -11.83 -0.44
CA SER A 43 1.68 -12.34 -0.11
C SER A 43 2.72 -11.97 -1.15
N GLU A 44 2.38 -12.00 -2.44
CA GLU A 44 3.25 -11.56 -3.53
C GLU A 44 3.53 -10.06 -3.45
N ILE A 45 2.49 -9.26 -3.20
CA ILE A 45 2.63 -7.81 -2.99
C ILE A 45 3.50 -7.54 -1.76
N ALA A 46 3.25 -8.22 -0.64
CA ALA A 46 4.09 -8.10 0.55
C ALA A 46 5.55 -8.47 0.29
N GLY A 47 5.81 -9.45 -0.59
CA GLY A 47 7.15 -9.83 -1.03
C GLY A 47 7.92 -8.66 -1.65
N ARG A 48 7.26 -7.76 -2.38
CA ARG A 48 7.88 -6.55 -2.99
C ARG A 48 8.46 -5.60 -1.93
N PHE A 49 7.93 -5.62 -0.72
CA PHE A 49 8.40 -4.82 0.41
C PHE A 49 9.50 -5.52 1.24
N GLY A 50 9.82 -6.79 0.95
CA GLY A 50 10.65 -7.62 1.81
C GLY A 50 9.86 -8.43 2.84
N GLY A 51 8.53 -8.51 2.69
CA GLY A 51 7.62 -9.29 3.53
C GLY A 51 6.51 -8.46 4.17
N ALA A 52 5.54 -9.15 4.78
CA ALA A 52 4.34 -8.53 5.35
C ALA A 52 4.65 -7.50 6.44
N GLY A 53 5.69 -7.73 7.25
CA GLY A 53 6.13 -6.80 8.28
C GLY A 53 6.66 -5.48 7.71
N GLU A 54 7.48 -5.54 6.66
CA GLU A 54 8.00 -4.34 6.00
C GLU A 54 6.92 -3.57 5.25
N MET A 55 5.99 -4.29 4.61
CA MET A 55 4.80 -3.68 4.01
C MET A 55 3.95 -2.94 5.05
N ALA A 56 3.64 -3.58 6.17
CA ALA A 56 2.85 -2.96 7.24
C ALA A 56 3.54 -1.69 7.78
N ARG A 57 4.88 -1.71 7.94
CA ARG A 57 5.66 -0.52 8.31
C ARG A 57 5.59 0.58 7.25
N ALA A 58 5.67 0.22 5.98
CA ALA A 58 5.60 1.17 4.86
C ALA A 58 4.24 1.88 4.85
N VAL A 59 3.14 1.11 4.93
CA VAL A 59 1.78 1.66 4.94
C VAL A 59 1.52 2.48 6.21
N ALA A 60 1.96 2.03 7.38
CA ALA A 60 1.82 2.82 8.60
C ALA A 60 2.60 4.15 8.54
N THR A 61 3.77 4.15 7.88
CA THR A 61 4.54 5.38 7.63
C THR A 61 3.77 6.31 6.70
N LEU A 62 3.19 5.76 5.63
CA LEU A 62 2.36 6.50 4.69
C LEU A 62 1.16 7.17 5.38
N GLN A 63 0.40 6.40 6.16
CA GLN A 63 -0.73 6.92 6.94
C GLN A 63 -0.31 8.02 7.90
N LYS A 64 0.80 7.84 8.62
CA LYS A 64 1.33 8.90 9.52
C LYS A 64 1.65 10.19 8.78
N MET A 65 2.20 10.11 7.57
CA MET A 65 2.48 11.29 6.75
C MET A 65 1.20 12.01 6.31
N LEU A 66 0.14 11.25 5.98
CA LEU A 66 -1.15 11.80 5.57
C LEU A 66 -1.94 12.42 6.72
N TYR A 67 -1.89 11.82 7.92
CA TYR A 67 -2.56 12.35 9.13
C TYR A 67 -1.80 13.48 9.83
N ALA A 68 -0.51 13.66 9.52
CA ALA A 68 0.28 14.76 10.04
C ALA A 68 0.09 16.07 9.24
N GLN A 69 -0.82 16.07 8.27
CA GLN A 69 -1.10 17.18 7.36
C GLN A 69 -2.44 17.85 7.66
#